data_AF-A0A0L0LN51-F1
#
_entry.id   AF-A0A0L0LN51-F1
#
_cell.length_a   1.000
_cell.length_b   1.000
_cell.length_c   1.000
_cell.angle_alpha   90.00
_cell.angle_beta   90.00
_cell.angle_gamma   90.00
#
_symmetry.space_group_name_H-M   'P 1'
#
loop_
_entity.id
_entity.type
_entity.pdbx_description
1 polymer ?
#
loop_
_entity_poly.entity_id
_entity_poly.type
_entity_poly.pdbx_seq_one_letter_code
_entity_poly.pdbx_strand_id
1 'polypeptide(L)'
;MPNYTLGGKKLMLRPNDAVGKGGEADVFIEDGRAIKIYKPPNHPDLAGDAAAQAAAKDRINEHQRKLPAFPRGLPGHVIVPEALVLDVQGRIAGYAMKPLIGAEVLYRYGERSFREAGASDETAVAVLADLRQTVEGVHRANVVVGDFNDLNVLAKGREAFLIDADSMQFGPFYTHVFTTRFVDPLVCDPRAKALIMKEPHNRNSDWYAYAIMLMQCLLYVGPYGGVYAPKDPAKRLPHDLRPLRRVTVFDPEVKYPKPARHFRILPDDLLNHFEQTFVKDKRGAPDARLVENLRFTTCAKCGTTHARAVCPSCVHVTPPMQKEIHKGAISAFKEFSTAGVILHATLEHDTLRLVYHEAGKYLREGGNEFAQGTLDPHFRYRVSGEKTLMGRGNHAIVFDGDRRDQLVVDAYGLLPLFDANAKNTFFVRDGGLWRIGTLGAEYPDRFGDVLPGQTLFWCGDTHGFGLYRAGELTRYFVFGTGQPGINDSIKLPPIRGKLVDALCVFGEDRLWFFVSTANNGRTENHCYVLDYRGTLLAETQAEAGDGSWLGTLRGKCAAKGFLLSSTDDGVVRIESANGTVSVVKEFPATAEFVDAETKLLLGNRGLYAVQRGDVWRLVLK
;
A
#
# COMPACT_ATOMS: atom_id res chain seq x y z
N MET A 1 14.80 12.71 -27.98
CA MET A 1 13.59 12.68 -27.15
C MET A 1 12.39 12.70 -28.07
N PRO A 2 11.34 11.91 -27.80
CA PRO A 2 10.12 11.97 -28.59
C PRO A 2 9.53 13.39 -28.54
N ASN A 3 9.12 13.91 -29.70
CA ASN A 3 8.49 15.22 -29.80
C ASN A 3 6.98 15.02 -29.79
N TYR A 4 6.31 15.57 -28.80
CA TYR A 4 4.85 15.54 -28.67
C TYR A 4 4.27 16.95 -28.83
N THR A 5 3.03 17.03 -29.30
CA THR A 5 2.30 18.29 -29.41
C THR A 5 0.92 18.22 -28.75
N LEU A 6 0.49 19.32 -28.15
CA LEU A 6 -0.83 19.53 -27.58
C LEU A 6 -1.40 20.84 -28.11
N GLY A 7 -2.48 20.79 -28.88
CA GLY A 7 -3.05 21.99 -29.52
C GLY A 7 -2.05 22.74 -30.42
N GLY A 8 -1.14 22.02 -31.07
CA GLY A 8 -0.06 22.61 -31.90
C GLY A 8 1.16 23.11 -31.14
N LYS A 9 1.12 23.21 -29.80
CA LYS A 9 2.27 23.56 -28.96
C LYS A 9 3.13 22.32 -28.70
N LYS A 10 4.44 22.44 -28.82
CA LYS A 10 5.40 21.38 -28.46
C LYS A 10 5.45 21.17 -26.94
N LEU A 11 5.40 19.91 -26.49
CA LEU A 11 5.57 19.54 -25.09
C LEU A 11 7.04 19.19 -24.79
N MET A 12 7.53 19.57 -23.61
CA MET A 12 8.88 19.26 -23.15
C MET A 12 8.88 18.18 -22.05
N LEU A 13 8.44 16.97 -22.42
CA LEU A 13 8.34 15.86 -21.47
C LEU A 13 9.69 15.14 -21.34
N ARG A 14 10.35 15.24 -20.18
CA ARG A 14 11.55 14.47 -19.86
C ARG A 14 11.14 13.23 -19.05
N PRO A 15 11.66 12.03 -19.35
CA PRO A 15 11.31 10.82 -18.59
C PRO A 15 11.54 10.91 -17.07
N ASN A 16 12.48 11.77 -16.64
CA ASN A 16 12.76 12.04 -15.23
C ASN A 16 11.73 12.94 -14.55
N ASP A 17 10.84 13.58 -15.30
CA ASP A 17 9.77 14.44 -14.77
C ASP A 17 8.44 13.70 -14.64
N ALA A 18 8.40 12.40 -14.94
CA ALA A 18 7.19 11.59 -14.77
C ALA A 18 6.79 11.54 -13.29
N VAL A 19 5.55 11.94 -13.00
CA VAL A 19 4.95 11.91 -11.65
C VAL A 19 4.20 10.61 -11.38
N GLY A 20 3.91 9.83 -12.42
CA GLY A 20 3.29 8.52 -12.30
C GLY A 20 3.76 7.58 -13.42
N LYS A 21 3.99 6.31 -13.08
CA LYS A 21 4.43 5.27 -14.03
C LYS A 21 3.56 4.03 -13.90
N GLY A 22 2.93 3.64 -15.00
CA GLY A 22 2.14 2.40 -15.11
C GLY A 22 2.73 1.44 -16.14
N GLY A 23 2.09 0.28 -16.32
CA GLY A 23 2.49 -0.68 -17.36
C GLY A 23 2.26 -0.16 -18.79
N GLU A 24 1.26 0.71 -18.98
CA GLU A 24 0.81 1.14 -20.31
C GLU A 24 1.16 2.57 -20.68
N ALA A 25 1.43 3.42 -19.70
CA ALA A 25 1.63 4.85 -19.89
C ALA A 25 2.42 5.47 -18.73
N ASP A 26 3.02 6.62 -19.01
CA ASP A 26 3.60 7.51 -18.02
C ASP A 26 2.79 8.81 -17.93
N VAL A 27 2.76 9.42 -16.74
CA VAL A 27 2.03 10.65 -16.46
C VAL A 27 3.01 11.75 -16.06
N PHE A 28 2.87 12.91 -16.70
CA PHE A 28 3.68 14.11 -16.48
C PHE A 28 2.79 15.26 -16.02
N ILE A 29 3.37 16.29 -15.40
CA ILE A 29 2.70 17.56 -15.15
C ILE A 29 3.36 18.63 -16.03
N GLU A 30 2.60 19.24 -16.93
CA GLU A 30 3.07 20.30 -17.84
C GLU A 30 1.98 21.38 -17.94
N ASP A 31 2.35 22.66 -17.79
CA ASP A 31 1.43 23.80 -17.88
C ASP A 31 0.16 23.66 -17.03
N GLY A 32 0.29 23.09 -15.82
CA GLY A 32 -0.84 22.87 -14.90
C GLY A 32 -1.81 21.77 -15.32
N ARG A 33 -1.43 20.91 -16.28
CA ARG A 33 -2.20 19.75 -16.73
C ARG A 33 -1.46 18.46 -16.45
N ALA A 34 -2.20 17.38 -16.22
CA ALA A 34 -1.63 16.04 -16.26
C ALA A 34 -1.62 15.55 -17.70
N ILE A 35 -0.47 15.08 -18.17
CA ILE A 35 -0.27 14.56 -19.53
C ILE A 35 0.02 13.07 -19.44
N LYS A 36 -0.89 12.22 -19.92
CA LYS A 36 -0.69 10.77 -20.02
C LYS A 36 -0.15 10.44 -21.41
N ILE A 37 1.02 9.81 -21.47
CA ILE A 37 1.67 9.36 -22.72
C ILE A 37 1.75 7.84 -22.73
N TYR A 38 1.25 7.21 -23.79
CA TYR A 38 1.28 5.76 -23.93
C TYR A 38 2.68 5.23 -24.25
N LYS A 39 3.01 4.08 -23.67
CA LYS A 39 4.25 3.35 -23.96
C LYS A 39 4.13 2.67 -25.33
N PRO A 40 4.95 3.05 -26.33
CA PRO A 40 4.93 2.39 -27.63
C PRO A 40 5.48 0.95 -27.55
N PRO A 41 5.26 0.10 -28.56
CA PRO A 41 5.75 -1.29 -28.55
C PRO A 41 7.28 -1.43 -28.40
N ASN A 42 8.04 -0.43 -28.80
CA ASN A 42 9.50 -0.38 -28.63
C ASN A 42 9.93 0.23 -27.29
N HIS A 43 9.00 0.49 -26.38
CA HIS A 43 9.32 1.00 -25.04
C HIS A 43 10.11 -0.05 -24.24
N PRO A 44 11.18 0.33 -23.52
CA PRO A 44 12.03 -0.59 -22.76
C PRO A 44 11.31 -1.41 -21.68
N ASP A 45 10.27 -0.86 -21.03
CA ASP A 45 9.44 -1.64 -20.10
C ASP A 45 8.73 -2.85 -20.75
N LEU A 46 8.57 -2.84 -22.08
CA LEU A 46 7.98 -3.93 -22.86
C LEU A 46 9.05 -4.76 -23.58
N ALA A 47 10.33 -4.44 -23.41
CA ALA A 47 11.42 -5.12 -24.10
C ALA A 47 11.51 -6.58 -23.65
N GLY A 48 11.62 -7.49 -24.63
CA GLY A 48 11.68 -8.93 -24.38
C GLY A 48 10.32 -9.59 -24.10
N ASP A 49 9.21 -8.85 -24.14
CA ASP A 49 7.85 -9.39 -24.00
C ASP A 49 7.04 -9.14 -25.27
N ALA A 50 7.13 -10.07 -26.23
CA ALA A 50 6.46 -9.94 -27.53
C ALA A 50 4.93 -9.81 -27.40
N ALA A 51 4.31 -10.42 -26.39
CA ALA A 51 2.88 -10.33 -26.16
C ALA A 51 2.50 -8.92 -25.67
N ALA A 52 3.25 -8.36 -24.73
CA ALA A 52 3.02 -6.99 -24.25
C ALA A 52 3.28 -5.94 -25.34
N GLN A 53 4.27 -6.16 -26.21
CA GLN A 53 4.53 -5.30 -27.37
C GLN A 53 3.38 -5.33 -28.39
N ALA A 54 2.85 -6.52 -28.68
CA ALA A 54 1.68 -6.67 -29.55
C ALA A 54 0.44 -5.98 -28.95
N ALA A 55 0.18 -6.21 -27.66
CA ALA A 55 -0.91 -5.58 -26.93
C ALA A 55 -0.81 -4.03 -26.95
N ALA A 56 0.39 -3.48 -26.76
CA ALA A 56 0.62 -2.04 -26.86
C ALA A 56 0.32 -1.49 -28.27
N LYS A 57 0.71 -2.22 -29.31
CA LYS A 57 0.43 -1.85 -30.71
C LYS A 57 -1.08 -1.80 -30.97
N ASP A 58 -1.80 -2.83 -30.55
CA ASP A 58 -3.24 -2.95 -30.76
C ASP A 58 -4.00 -1.88 -29.98
N ARG A 59 -3.65 -1.66 -28.70
CA ARG A 59 -4.21 -0.59 -27.85
C ARG A 59 -4.01 0.79 -28.48
N ILE A 60 -2.80 1.14 -28.91
CA ILE A 60 -2.52 2.45 -29.54
C ILE A 60 -3.28 2.63 -30.86
N ASN A 61 -3.47 1.56 -31.63
CA ASN A 61 -4.29 1.59 -32.84
C ASN A 61 -5.77 1.81 -32.52
N GLU A 62 -6.30 1.16 -31.48
CA GLU A 62 -7.67 1.40 -31.02
C GLU A 62 -7.86 2.84 -30.52
N HIS A 63 -6.89 3.38 -29.78
CA HIS A 63 -6.95 4.75 -29.25
C HIS A 63 -7.13 5.83 -30.32
N GLN A 64 -6.71 5.58 -31.56
CA GLN A 64 -6.96 6.49 -32.68
C GLN A 64 -8.46 6.71 -32.94
N ARG A 65 -9.30 5.73 -32.60
CA ARG A 65 -10.77 5.79 -32.74
C ARG A 65 -11.47 6.00 -31.41
N LYS A 66 -10.96 5.39 -30.33
CA LYS A 66 -11.57 5.45 -28.99
C LYS A 66 -11.53 6.85 -28.39
N LEU A 67 -10.37 7.50 -28.37
CA LEU A 67 -10.21 8.80 -27.69
C LEU A 67 -11.00 9.93 -28.36
N PRO A 68 -11.08 10.05 -29.70
CA PRO A 68 -11.98 11.03 -30.33
C PRO A 68 -13.47 10.76 -30.07
N ALA A 69 -13.84 9.51 -29.85
CA ALA A 69 -15.20 9.08 -29.57
C ALA A 69 -15.56 9.10 -28.07
N PHE A 70 -14.66 9.59 -27.21
CA PHE A 70 -14.83 9.50 -25.76
C PHE A 70 -16.13 10.21 -25.29
N PRO A 71 -16.94 9.57 -24.43
CA PRO A 71 -18.21 10.12 -24.01
C PRO A 71 -18.08 11.47 -23.31
N ARG A 72 -19.05 12.36 -23.56
CA ARG A 72 -19.19 13.65 -22.87
C ARG A 72 -20.26 13.56 -21.79
N GLY A 73 -20.19 14.42 -20.78
CA GLY A 73 -21.21 14.50 -19.72
C GLY A 73 -21.08 13.43 -18.63
N LEU A 74 -19.90 12.83 -18.48
CA LEU A 74 -19.57 12.02 -17.31
C LEU A 74 -19.55 12.89 -16.03
N PRO A 75 -19.75 12.30 -14.84
CA PRO A 75 -19.63 13.02 -13.57
C PRO A 75 -18.28 13.73 -13.45
N GLY A 76 -18.24 14.90 -12.81
CA GLY A 76 -17.01 15.68 -12.62
C GLY A 76 -15.94 14.98 -11.78
N HIS A 77 -16.29 13.87 -11.13
CA HIS A 77 -15.38 13.00 -10.38
C HIS A 77 -14.75 11.90 -11.27
N VAL A 78 -15.01 11.91 -12.58
CA VAL A 78 -14.27 11.08 -13.54
C VAL A 78 -13.21 11.95 -14.21
N ILE A 79 -11.93 11.59 -14.08
CA ILE A 79 -10.83 12.30 -14.73
C ILE A 79 -10.75 11.82 -16.18
N VAL A 80 -11.32 12.62 -17.08
CA VAL A 80 -11.48 12.30 -18.51
C VAL A 80 -10.39 12.93 -19.38
N PRO A 81 -10.15 12.39 -20.59
CA PRO A 81 -9.37 13.09 -21.62
C PRO A 81 -10.00 14.43 -22.00
N GLU A 82 -9.26 15.53 -21.84
CA GLU A 82 -9.70 16.89 -22.21
C GLU A 82 -9.16 17.34 -23.56
N ALA A 83 -7.95 16.89 -23.92
CA ALA A 83 -7.31 17.21 -25.19
C ALA A 83 -6.33 16.10 -25.61
N LEU A 84 -6.18 15.87 -26.91
CA LEU A 84 -5.33 14.82 -27.45
C LEU A 84 -3.89 15.29 -27.60
N VAL A 85 -2.95 14.42 -27.25
CA VAL A 85 -1.53 14.61 -27.50
C VAL A 85 -1.13 13.83 -28.75
N LEU A 86 -0.47 14.51 -29.69
CA LEU A 86 -0.07 13.93 -30.96
C LEU A 86 1.45 13.73 -31.04
N ASP A 87 1.88 12.64 -31.69
CA ASP A 87 3.27 12.45 -32.11
C ASP A 87 3.62 13.27 -33.36
N VAL A 88 4.87 13.12 -33.84
CA VAL A 88 5.36 13.84 -35.03
C VAL A 88 4.70 13.39 -36.34
N GLN A 89 4.02 12.25 -36.35
CA GLN A 89 3.24 11.74 -37.47
C GLN A 89 1.77 12.19 -37.40
N GLY A 90 1.40 12.97 -36.38
CA GLY A 90 0.02 13.41 -36.15
C GLY A 90 -0.90 12.33 -35.59
N ARG A 91 -0.35 11.20 -35.12
CA ARG A 91 -1.12 10.13 -34.48
C ARG A 91 -1.29 10.42 -33.00
N ILE A 92 -2.37 9.94 -32.41
CA ILE A 92 -2.62 10.10 -30.98
C ILE A 92 -1.60 9.27 -30.20
N ALA A 93 -0.79 9.94 -29.40
CA ALA A 93 0.23 9.36 -28.52
C ALA A 93 -0.18 9.38 -27.04
N GLY A 94 -1.24 10.10 -26.70
CA GLY A 94 -1.69 10.30 -25.33
C GLY A 94 -2.79 11.34 -25.24
N TYR A 95 -3.04 11.84 -24.03
CA TYR A 95 -4.00 12.91 -23.78
C TYR A 95 -3.61 13.75 -22.56
N ALA A 96 -4.14 14.97 -22.53
CA ALA A 96 -4.10 15.86 -21.38
C ALA A 96 -5.42 15.77 -20.60
N MET A 97 -5.32 15.90 -19.29
CA MET A 97 -6.45 15.86 -18.35
C MET A 97 -6.19 16.77 -17.14
N LYS A 98 -7.24 17.04 -16.37
CA LYS A 98 -7.13 17.73 -15.08
C LYS A 98 -6.19 16.97 -14.13
N PRO A 99 -5.20 17.65 -13.50
CA PRO A 99 -4.36 17.01 -12.50
C PRO A 99 -5.13 16.84 -11.19
N LEU A 100 -4.96 15.68 -10.54
CA LEU A 100 -5.48 15.44 -9.20
C LEU A 100 -4.33 15.35 -8.20
N ILE A 101 -3.96 16.50 -7.65
CA ILE A 101 -2.88 16.64 -6.67
C ILE A 101 -3.46 16.51 -5.25
N GLY A 102 -2.71 15.83 -4.37
CA GLY A 102 -3.07 15.69 -2.96
C GLY A 102 -4.16 14.65 -2.71
N ALA A 103 -4.35 13.70 -3.64
CA ALA A 103 -5.29 12.59 -3.48
C ALA A 103 -4.54 11.30 -3.16
N GLU A 104 -5.19 10.43 -2.40
CA GLU A 104 -4.65 9.14 -1.96
C GLU A 104 -5.31 8.01 -2.74
N VAL A 105 -4.59 6.94 -3.06
CA VAL A 105 -5.23 5.77 -3.70
C VAL A 105 -6.19 5.10 -2.71
N LEU A 106 -7.37 4.68 -3.17
CA LEU A 106 -8.37 4.03 -2.32
C LEU A 106 -7.82 2.76 -1.66
N TYR A 107 -6.85 2.10 -2.30
CA TYR A 107 -6.09 0.99 -1.72
C TYR A 107 -5.63 1.26 -0.28
N ARG A 108 -5.13 2.46 0.04
CA ARG A 108 -4.70 2.83 1.40
C ARG A 108 -5.85 2.78 2.41
N TYR A 109 -7.09 3.04 1.99
CA TYR A 109 -8.26 2.99 2.88
C TYR A 109 -8.65 1.56 3.29
N GLY A 110 -8.14 0.55 2.59
CA GLY A 110 -8.21 -0.86 2.98
C GLY A 110 -7.11 -1.28 3.96
N GLU A 111 -6.09 -0.44 4.20
CA GLU A 111 -5.01 -0.77 5.12
C GLU A 111 -5.32 -0.31 6.55
N ARG A 112 -5.20 -1.24 7.50
CA ARG A 112 -5.39 -0.94 8.92
C ARG A 112 -4.45 0.18 9.37
N SER A 113 -3.16 0.11 9.04
CA SER A 113 -2.17 1.10 9.48
C SER A 113 -2.49 2.53 9.04
N PHE A 114 -3.00 2.73 7.83
CA PHE A 114 -3.44 4.03 7.33
C PHE A 114 -4.71 4.51 8.02
N ARG A 115 -5.68 3.61 8.19
CA ARG A 115 -6.99 3.92 8.81
C ARG A 115 -6.87 4.24 10.30
N GLU A 116 -6.05 3.48 11.02
CA GLU A 116 -5.79 3.70 12.44
C GLU A 116 -4.87 4.91 12.70
N ALA A 117 -4.13 5.39 11.69
CA ALA A 117 -3.31 6.59 11.77
C ALA A 117 -4.05 7.91 11.47
N GLY A 118 -5.36 7.88 11.19
CA GLY A 118 -6.19 9.08 11.11
C GLY A 118 -7.17 9.15 9.94
N ALA A 119 -7.14 8.22 8.98
CA ALA A 119 -8.19 8.11 7.96
C ALA A 119 -9.45 7.48 8.60
N SER A 120 -10.31 8.33 9.15
CA SER A 120 -11.44 7.88 9.99
C SER A 120 -12.48 7.06 9.23
N ASP A 121 -13.30 6.32 9.98
CA ASP A 121 -14.41 5.53 9.42
C ASP A 121 -15.44 6.44 8.72
N GLU A 122 -15.68 7.63 9.26
CA GLU A 122 -16.57 8.64 8.68
C GLU A 122 -16.04 9.18 7.33
N THR A 123 -14.73 9.26 7.18
CA THR A 123 -14.09 9.69 5.93
C THR A 123 -14.20 8.58 4.89
N ALA A 124 -13.88 7.35 5.26
CA ALA A 124 -13.99 6.20 4.35
C ALA A 124 -15.43 5.97 3.87
N VAL A 125 -16.41 6.06 4.77
CA VAL A 125 -17.84 5.96 4.40
C VAL A 125 -18.23 7.05 3.41
N ALA A 126 -17.74 8.28 3.58
CA ALA A 126 -18.05 9.39 2.69
C ALA A 126 -17.46 9.19 1.29
N VAL A 127 -16.18 8.80 1.23
CA VAL A 127 -15.49 8.47 -0.03
C VAL A 127 -16.22 7.36 -0.77
N LEU A 128 -16.65 6.31 -0.07
CA LEU A 128 -17.39 5.20 -0.67
C LEU A 128 -18.79 5.62 -1.14
N ALA A 129 -19.51 6.44 -0.38
CA ALA A 129 -20.80 6.99 -0.80
C ALA A 129 -20.67 7.87 -2.05
N ASP A 130 -19.65 8.72 -2.11
CA ASP A 130 -19.36 9.55 -3.28
C ASP A 130 -18.95 8.69 -4.50
N LEU A 131 -18.14 7.66 -4.28
CA LEU A 131 -17.78 6.70 -5.32
C LEU A 131 -19.01 6.00 -5.90
N ARG A 132 -19.95 5.57 -5.04
CA ARG A 132 -21.21 4.95 -5.45
C ARG A 132 -22.00 5.88 -6.38
N GLN A 133 -22.18 7.14 -5.99
CA GLN A 133 -22.88 8.15 -6.80
C GLN A 133 -22.17 8.39 -8.13
N THR A 134 -20.83 8.41 -8.11
CA THR A 134 -20.00 8.56 -9.31
C THR A 134 -20.20 7.39 -10.28
N VAL A 135 -20.17 6.14 -9.80
CA VAL A 135 -20.43 4.94 -10.62
C VAL A 135 -21.85 4.96 -11.20
N GLU A 136 -22.87 5.35 -10.44
CA GLU A 136 -24.23 5.54 -10.97
C GLU A 136 -24.28 6.56 -12.10
N GLY A 137 -23.53 7.67 -11.97
CA GLY A 137 -23.42 8.68 -13.01
C GLY A 137 -22.71 8.17 -14.27
N VAL A 138 -21.66 7.38 -14.13
CA VAL A 138 -20.97 6.70 -15.24
C VAL A 138 -21.93 5.77 -15.99
N HIS A 139 -22.68 4.93 -15.26
CA HIS A 139 -23.64 4.01 -15.86
C HIS A 139 -24.80 4.72 -16.55
N ARG A 140 -25.27 5.86 -16.02
CA ARG A 140 -26.29 6.71 -16.66
C ARG A 140 -25.81 7.27 -18.01
N ALA A 141 -24.51 7.50 -18.17
CA ALA A 141 -23.89 7.90 -19.43
C ALA A 141 -23.65 6.72 -20.40
N ASN A 142 -24.15 5.52 -20.09
CA ASN A 142 -23.91 4.28 -20.85
C ASN A 142 -22.42 3.90 -20.96
N VAL A 143 -21.67 4.21 -19.91
CA VAL A 143 -20.27 3.80 -19.75
C VAL A 143 -20.19 2.72 -18.68
N VAL A 144 -19.25 1.79 -18.82
CA VAL A 144 -18.88 0.78 -17.81
C VAL A 144 -17.43 1.06 -17.44
N VAL A 145 -17.13 1.08 -16.14
CA VAL A 145 -15.78 1.39 -15.64
C VAL A 145 -14.77 0.35 -16.12
N GLY A 146 -15.14 -0.94 -16.11
CA GLY A 146 -14.31 -2.00 -16.69
C GLY A 146 -13.35 -2.60 -15.66
N ASP A 147 -12.04 -2.36 -15.80
CA ASP A 147 -11.04 -2.75 -14.80
C ASP A 147 -11.12 -1.86 -13.55
N PHE A 148 -12.25 -1.99 -12.84
CA PHE A 148 -12.57 -1.18 -11.68
C PHE A 148 -11.89 -1.76 -10.43
N ASN A 149 -10.89 -1.05 -9.92
CA ASN A 149 -10.10 -1.47 -8.79
C ASN A 149 -9.68 -0.26 -7.92
N ASP A 150 -9.25 -0.52 -6.70
CA ASP A 150 -8.86 0.48 -5.71
C ASP A 150 -7.55 1.22 -5.99
N LEU A 151 -6.79 0.81 -7.01
CA LEU A 151 -5.63 1.55 -7.52
C LEU A 151 -6.01 2.59 -8.59
N ASN A 152 -7.20 2.46 -9.17
CA ASN A 152 -7.80 3.37 -10.16
C ASN A 152 -8.88 4.30 -9.54
N VAL A 153 -9.03 4.28 -8.21
CA VAL A 153 -9.83 5.23 -7.44
C VAL A 153 -8.91 6.08 -6.58
N LEU A 154 -9.03 7.40 -6.68
CA LEU A 154 -8.32 8.35 -5.84
C LEU A 154 -9.29 9.06 -4.89
N ALA A 155 -8.98 9.09 -3.60
CA ALA A 155 -9.74 9.80 -2.58
C ALA A 155 -9.10 11.15 -2.25
N LYS A 156 -9.90 12.22 -2.28
CA LYS A 156 -9.46 13.56 -1.85
C LYS A 156 -10.46 14.12 -0.86
N GLY A 157 -10.05 14.17 0.41
CA GLY A 157 -10.96 14.50 1.51
C GLY A 157 -12.09 13.47 1.60
N ARG A 158 -13.31 13.87 1.24
CA ARG A 158 -14.53 13.03 1.29
C ARG A 158 -15.02 12.60 -0.09
N GLU A 159 -14.32 12.97 -1.16
CA GLU A 159 -14.70 12.73 -2.55
C GLU A 159 -13.84 11.60 -3.14
N ALA A 160 -14.41 10.83 -4.06
CA ALA A 160 -13.75 9.74 -4.78
C ALA A 160 -13.74 10.03 -6.28
N PHE A 161 -12.55 9.95 -6.86
CA PHE A 161 -12.31 10.23 -8.28
C PHE A 161 -11.90 8.95 -9.01
N LEU A 162 -12.54 8.69 -10.15
CA LEU A 162 -12.12 7.64 -11.08
C LEU A 162 -11.05 8.18 -12.00
N ILE A 163 -9.90 7.52 -12.05
CA ILE A 163 -8.84 7.79 -13.02
C ILE A 163 -8.77 6.69 -14.07
N ASP A 164 -7.85 6.83 -15.03
CA ASP A 164 -7.65 5.87 -16.11
C ASP A 164 -8.90 5.72 -16.99
N ALA A 165 -9.65 6.81 -17.20
CA ALA A 165 -10.95 6.75 -17.87
C ALA A 165 -10.87 6.25 -19.33
N ASP A 166 -9.70 6.34 -19.96
CA ASP A 166 -9.45 5.77 -21.29
C ASP A 166 -9.51 4.25 -21.33
N SER A 167 -9.39 3.55 -20.19
CA SER A 167 -9.60 2.10 -20.12
C SER A 167 -11.08 1.71 -20.02
N MET A 168 -12.00 2.64 -19.75
CA MET A 168 -13.44 2.37 -19.62
C MET A 168 -14.08 1.86 -20.93
N GLN A 169 -15.22 1.18 -20.80
CA GLN A 169 -16.00 0.65 -21.93
C GLN A 169 -17.14 1.56 -22.31
N PHE A 170 -17.30 1.80 -23.61
CA PHE A 170 -18.43 2.52 -24.17
C PHE A 170 -18.56 2.22 -25.66
N GLY A 171 -19.79 2.23 -26.18
CA GLY A 171 -20.04 1.95 -27.59
C GLY A 171 -19.38 0.63 -28.03
N PRO A 172 -18.56 0.62 -29.09
CA PRO A 172 -17.86 -0.58 -29.56
C PRO A 172 -16.51 -0.86 -28.85
N PHE A 173 -16.11 -0.03 -27.88
CA PHE A 173 -14.81 -0.13 -27.21
C PHE A 173 -14.94 -0.86 -25.89
N TYR A 174 -14.28 -2.01 -25.76
CA TYR A 174 -14.36 -2.90 -24.59
C TYR A 174 -13.04 -2.91 -23.81
N THR A 175 -13.13 -3.21 -22.52
CA THR A 175 -11.98 -3.40 -21.64
C THR A 175 -11.70 -4.90 -21.61
N HIS A 176 -10.50 -5.28 -22.02
CA HIS A 176 -10.08 -6.69 -22.09
C HIS A 176 -9.16 -7.10 -20.94
N VAL A 177 -8.83 -6.15 -20.07
CA VAL A 177 -7.98 -6.35 -18.90
C VAL A 177 -8.81 -6.34 -17.62
N PHE A 178 -8.25 -6.91 -16.57
CA PHE A 178 -8.86 -6.92 -15.25
C PHE A 178 -7.81 -7.10 -14.17
N THR A 179 -8.12 -6.61 -12.97
CA THR A 179 -7.39 -6.92 -11.76
C THR A 179 -8.01 -8.17 -11.10
N THR A 180 -7.21 -9.22 -10.90
CA THR A 180 -7.62 -10.54 -10.36
C THR A 180 -8.51 -10.41 -9.13
N ARG A 181 -8.19 -9.48 -8.24
CA ARG A 181 -8.92 -9.25 -6.99
C ARG A 181 -10.33 -8.69 -7.18
N PHE A 182 -10.61 -8.00 -8.28
CA PHE A 182 -11.85 -7.25 -8.50
C PHE A 182 -12.72 -7.77 -9.65
N VAL A 183 -12.22 -8.71 -10.45
CA VAL A 183 -12.99 -9.27 -11.59
C VAL A 183 -14.18 -10.10 -11.09
N ASP A 184 -15.35 -9.84 -11.67
CA ASP A 184 -16.56 -10.62 -11.34
C ASP A 184 -16.43 -12.06 -11.89
N PRO A 185 -16.51 -13.10 -11.05
CA PRO A 185 -16.43 -14.49 -11.51
C PRO A 185 -17.53 -14.87 -12.50
N LEU A 186 -18.62 -14.08 -12.62
CA LEU A 186 -19.69 -14.32 -13.60
C LEU A 186 -19.32 -13.92 -15.03
N VAL A 187 -18.35 -13.03 -15.22
CA VAL A 187 -17.82 -12.72 -16.56
C VAL A 187 -16.63 -13.61 -16.93
N CYS A 188 -16.17 -14.45 -16.01
CA CYS A 188 -15.07 -15.40 -16.20
C CYS A 188 -15.55 -16.79 -16.61
N ASP A 189 -14.66 -17.60 -17.19
CA ASP A 189 -14.92 -19.02 -17.41
C ASP A 189 -14.94 -19.79 -16.06
N PRO A 190 -16.09 -20.35 -15.63
CA PRO A 190 -16.21 -21.04 -14.35
C PRO A 190 -15.47 -22.40 -14.31
N ARG A 191 -15.00 -22.90 -15.45
CA ARG A 191 -14.28 -24.17 -15.57
C ARG A 191 -12.76 -23.98 -15.73
N ALA A 192 -12.30 -22.76 -15.94
CA ALA A 192 -10.89 -22.47 -16.09
C ALA A 192 -10.11 -22.75 -14.79
N LYS A 193 -8.82 -23.07 -14.96
CA LYS A 193 -7.85 -23.25 -13.86
C LYS A 193 -7.18 -21.94 -13.44
N ALA A 194 -7.61 -20.83 -14.02
CA ALA A 194 -7.20 -19.46 -13.78
C ALA A 194 -8.42 -18.56 -14.03
N LEU A 195 -8.41 -17.33 -13.51
CA LEU A 195 -9.41 -16.34 -13.91
C LEU A 195 -9.14 -15.96 -15.36
N ILE A 196 -10.12 -16.23 -16.23
CA ILE A 196 -10.08 -15.90 -17.65
C ILE A 196 -11.43 -15.28 -17.98
N MET A 197 -11.44 -14.02 -18.40
CA MET A 197 -12.65 -13.36 -18.87
C MET A 197 -13.16 -14.05 -20.14
N LYS A 198 -14.45 -14.38 -20.15
CA LYS A 198 -15.17 -14.94 -21.29
C LYS A 198 -16.15 -13.93 -21.87
N GLU A 199 -16.71 -13.07 -21.03
CA GLU A 199 -17.63 -11.99 -21.41
C GLU A 199 -16.99 -10.63 -21.10
N PRO A 200 -17.37 -9.55 -21.81
CA PRO A 200 -16.95 -8.21 -21.44
C PRO A 200 -17.43 -7.81 -20.05
N HIS A 201 -16.77 -6.82 -19.46
CA HIS A 201 -17.29 -6.17 -18.25
C HIS A 201 -18.67 -5.56 -18.52
N ASN A 202 -19.45 -5.38 -17.47
CA ASN A 202 -20.77 -4.77 -17.55
C ASN A 202 -21.07 -4.00 -16.26
N ARG A 203 -22.23 -3.34 -16.20
CA ARG A 203 -22.61 -2.55 -15.01
C ARG A 203 -22.60 -3.38 -13.72
N ASN A 204 -22.95 -4.66 -13.80
CA ASN A 204 -22.97 -5.56 -12.64
C ASN A 204 -21.56 -5.97 -12.19
N SER A 205 -20.60 -6.10 -13.12
CA SER A 205 -19.19 -6.34 -12.74
C SER A 205 -18.57 -5.11 -12.08
N ASP A 206 -18.95 -3.89 -12.48
CA ASP A 206 -18.55 -2.68 -11.75
C ASP A 206 -19.10 -2.66 -10.32
N TRP A 207 -20.37 -3.04 -10.13
CA TRP A 207 -20.98 -3.11 -8.79
C TRP A 207 -20.37 -4.21 -7.92
N TYR A 208 -19.93 -5.31 -8.52
CA TYR A 208 -19.15 -6.34 -7.84
C TYR A 208 -17.83 -5.78 -7.31
N ALA A 209 -17.06 -5.10 -8.17
CA ALA A 209 -15.81 -4.45 -7.79
C ALA A 209 -16.03 -3.39 -6.70
N TYR A 210 -17.07 -2.56 -6.82
CA TYR A 210 -17.47 -1.61 -5.78
C TYR A 210 -17.71 -2.30 -4.43
N ALA A 211 -18.45 -3.40 -4.41
CA ALA A 211 -18.72 -4.14 -3.18
C ALA A 211 -17.44 -4.68 -2.53
N ILE A 212 -16.45 -5.09 -3.33
CA ILE A 212 -15.13 -5.51 -2.82
C ILE A 212 -14.42 -4.34 -2.15
N MET A 213 -14.34 -3.19 -2.82
CA MET A 213 -13.72 -1.99 -2.25
C MET A 213 -14.43 -1.52 -0.98
N LEU A 214 -15.76 -1.57 -0.97
CA LEU A 214 -16.59 -1.28 0.20
C LEU A 214 -16.22 -2.20 1.38
N MET A 215 -16.18 -3.51 1.15
CA MET A 215 -15.82 -4.48 2.20
C MET A 215 -14.38 -4.27 2.69
N GLN A 216 -13.42 -4.09 1.77
CA GLN A 216 -12.02 -3.86 2.08
C GLN A 216 -11.81 -2.60 2.93
N CYS A 217 -12.43 -1.48 2.54
CA CYS A 217 -12.32 -0.25 3.30
C CYS A 217 -12.97 -0.40 4.68
N LEU A 218 -14.09 -1.11 4.81
CA LEU A 218 -14.77 -1.22 6.12
C LEU A 218 -14.10 -2.22 7.07
N LEU A 219 -13.48 -3.28 6.54
CA LEU A 219 -13.02 -4.42 7.32
C LEU A 219 -11.50 -4.68 7.25
N TYR A 220 -10.78 -3.95 6.41
CA TYR A 220 -9.36 -4.21 6.06
C TYR A 220 -9.14 -5.54 5.32
N VAL A 221 -10.22 -6.15 4.81
CA VAL A 221 -10.17 -7.42 4.08
C VAL A 221 -11.30 -7.48 3.05
N GLY A 222 -10.99 -8.04 1.88
CA GLY A 222 -11.99 -8.32 0.85
C GLY A 222 -12.72 -9.66 1.07
N PRO A 223 -13.70 -9.98 0.23
CA PRO A 223 -14.52 -11.18 0.40
C PRO A 223 -13.73 -12.49 0.28
N TYR A 224 -12.59 -12.50 -0.42
CA TYR A 224 -11.75 -13.69 -0.60
C TYR A 224 -10.46 -13.66 0.22
N GLY A 225 -10.34 -12.74 1.19
CA GLY A 225 -9.20 -12.75 2.11
C GLY A 225 -9.16 -13.99 3.02
N GLY A 226 -8.19 -14.02 3.92
CA GLY A 226 -8.00 -15.13 4.85
C GLY A 226 -7.41 -16.39 4.21
N VAL A 227 -7.20 -17.40 5.04
CA VAL A 227 -6.59 -18.67 4.64
C VAL A 227 -7.68 -19.73 4.55
N TYR A 228 -7.92 -20.26 3.36
CA TYR A 228 -8.83 -21.39 3.17
C TYR A 228 -8.13 -22.70 3.55
N ALA A 229 -8.59 -23.33 4.62
CA ALA A 229 -8.01 -24.55 5.18
C ALA A 229 -9.10 -25.63 5.28
N PRO A 230 -9.56 -26.20 4.15
CA PRO A 230 -10.61 -27.21 4.16
C PRO A 230 -10.17 -28.46 4.91
N LYS A 231 -11.11 -29.07 5.63
CA LYS A 231 -10.89 -30.34 6.34
C LYS A 231 -10.56 -31.46 5.37
N ASP A 232 -11.17 -31.42 4.17
CA ASP A 232 -10.87 -32.31 3.07
C ASP A 232 -9.77 -31.70 2.17
N PRO A 233 -8.54 -32.28 2.15
CA PRO A 233 -7.46 -31.78 1.33
C PRO A 233 -7.78 -31.75 -0.18
N ALA A 234 -8.71 -32.57 -0.66
CA ALA A 234 -9.10 -32.59 -2.08
C ALA A 234 -9.87 -31.31 -2.50
N LYS A 235 -10.38 -30.54 -1.53
CA LYS A 235 -11.05 -29.26 -1.78
C LYS A 235 -10.09 -28.07 -1.81
N ARG A 236 -8.80 -28.26 -1.48
CA ARG A 236 -7.81 -27.18 -1.53
C ARG A 236 -7.80 -26.58 -2.93
N LEU A 237 -7.75 -25.25 -2.99
CA LEU A 237 -7.67 -24.50 -4.22
C LEU A 237 -6.72 -23.32 -4.04
N PRO A 238 -6.02 -22.91 -5.12
CA PRO A 238 -5.30 -21.64 -5.14
C PRO A 238 -6.20 -20.47 -4.77
N HIS A 239 -5.61 -19.46 -4.10
CA HIS A 239 -6.32 -18.29 -3.61
C HIS A 239 -7.15 -17.61 -4.71
N ASP A 240 -6.56 -17.37 -5.88
CA ASP A 240 -7.17 -16.70 -7.03
C ASP A 240 -8.37 -17.45 -7.63
N LEU A 241 -8.54 -18.74 -7.33
CA LEU A 241 -9.70 -19.52 -7.81
C LEU A 241 -10.88 -19.49 -6.85
N ARG A 242 -10.70 -18.94 -5.63
CA ARG A 242 -11.77 -18.82 -4.64
C ARG A 242 -13.00 -18.05 -5.15
N PRO A 243 -12.87 -16.96 -5.95
CA PRO A 243 -14.02 -16.31 -6.56
C PRO A 243 -14.88 -17.26 -7.40
N LEU A 244 -14.28 -18.11 -8.24
CA LEU A 244 -14.99 -19.09 -9.08
C LEU A 244 -15.71 -20.16 -8.25
N ARG A 245 -15.30 -20.39 -7.01
CA ARG A 245 -15.90 -21.38 -6.11
C ARG A 245 -16.73 -20.76 -4.97
N ARG A 246 -16.86 -19.43 -4.93
CA ARG A 246 -17.59 -18.67 -3.91
C ARG A 246 -17.06 -18.95 -2.49
N VAL A 247 -15.78 -19.27 -2.37
CA VAL A 247 -15.10 -19.54 -1.09
C VAL A 247 -14.69 -18.21 -0.45
N THR A 248 -15.63 -17.58 0.21
CA THR A 248 -15.47 -16.24 0.82
C THR A 248 -15.03 -16.33 2.29
N VAL A 249 -14.72 -15.20 2.92
CA VAL A 249 -14.48 -15.09 4.36
C VAL A 249 -15.70 -15.44 5.24
N PHE A 250 -16.87 -15.66 4.63
CA PHE A 250 -18.05 -16.18 5.31
C PHE A 250 -18.06 -17.71 5.38
N ASP A 251 -17.19 -18.39 4.63
CA ASP A 251 -17.06 -19.84 4.66
C ASP A 251 -16.43 -20.27 6.00
N PRO A 252 -17.02 -21.25 6.72
CA PRO A 252 -16.51 -21.69 8.03
C PRO A 252 -15.14 -22.37 7.97
N GLU A 253 -14.68 -22.79 6.79
CA GLU A 253 -13.33 -23.35 6.57
C GLU A 253 -12.31 -22.28 6.13
N VAL A 254 -12.71 -21.01 6.08
CA VAL A 254 -11.79 -19.87 5.91
C VAL A 254 -11.43 -19.29 7.27
N LYS A 255 -10.14 -19.36 7.61
CA LYS A 255 -9.58 -18.63 8.74
C LYS A 255 -9.58 -17.14 8.41
N TYR A 256 -10.40 -16.39 9.12
CA TYR A 256 -10.47 -14.93 8.99
C TYR A 256 -9.13 -14.28 9.37
N PRO A 257 -8.59 -13.30 8.62
CA PRO A 257 -7.34 -12.64 8.96
C PRO A 257 -7.41 -11.95 10.32
N LYS A 258 -6.37 -12.09 11.14
CA LYS A 258 -6.28 -11.41 12.44
C LYS A 258 -6.18 -9.87 12.34
N PRO A 259 -5.46 -9.29 11.37
CA PRO A 259 -5.39 -7.82 11.24
C PRO A 259 -6.72 -7.18 10.82
N ALA A 260 -7.65 -7.96 10.26
CA ALA A 260 -8.93 -7.47 9.76
C ALA A 260 -9.95 -7.26 10.89
N ARG A 261 -10.83 -6.27 10.73
CA ARG A 261 -11.98 -6.11 11.62
C ARG A 261 -13.00 -7.20 11.30
N HIS A 262 -13.45 -7.95 12.30
CA HIS A 262 -14.42 -9.02 12.08
C HIS A 262 -15.74 -8.48 11.48
N PHE A 263 -16.23 -9.08 10.38
CA PHE A 263 -17.41 -8.58 9.64
C PHE A 263 -18.67 -8.34 10.49
N ARG A 264 -18.83 -9.06 11.60
CA ARG A 264 -19.94 -8.89 12.58
C ARG A 264 -20.05 -7.48 13.17
N ILE A 265 -19.06 -6.61 13.00
CA ILE A 265 -19.18 -5.20 13.38
C ILE A 265 -20.14 -4.40 12.48
N LEU A 266 -20.52 -4.94 11.32
CA LEU A 266 -21.40 -4.29 10.35
C LEU A 266 -22.89 -4.62 10.62
N PRO A 267 -23.82 -3.75 10.16
CA PRO A 267 -25.25 -4.02 10.16
C PRO A 267 -25.64 -5.27 9.34
N ASP A 268 -26.70 -5.96 9.76
CA ASP A 268 -27.19 -7.17 9.10
C ASP A 268 -27.58 -6.95 7.62
N ASP A 269 -28.18 -5.80 7.28
CA ASP A 269 -28.58 -5.50 5.91
C ASP A 269 -27.37 -5.37 4.96
N LEU A 270 -26.27 -4.78 5.45
CA LEU A 270 -25.03 -4.68 4.69
C LEU A 270 -24.33 -6.03 4.55
N LEU A 271 -24.34 -6.85 5.62
CA LEU A 271 -23.83 -8.23 5.56
C LEU A 271 -24.64 -9.09 4.57
N ASN A 272 -25.96 -8.96 4.58
CA ASN A 272 -26.83 -9.61 3.61
C ASN A 272 -26.51 -9.14 2.19
N HIS A 273 -26.29 -7.84 1.95
CA HIS A 273 -25.87 -7.35 0.63
C HIS A 273 -24.54 -8.00 0.15
N PHE A 274 -23.55 -8.14 1.04
CA PHE A 274 -22.32 -8.85 0.72
C PHE A 274 -22.55 -10.34 0.45
N GLU A 275 -23.40 -11.02 1.21
CA GLU A 275 -23.73 -12.43 0.95
C GLU A 275 -24.46 -12.59 -0.40
N GLN A 276 -25.45 -11.74 -0.68
CA GLN A 276 -26.15 -11.74 -1.97
C GLN A 276 -25.18 -11.56 -3.13
N THR A 277 -24.21 -10.65 -2.98
CA THR A 277 -23.18 -10.39 -3.99
C THR A 277 -22.19 -11.54 -4.12
N PHE A 278 -21.44 -11.88 -3.07
CA PHE A 278 -20.28 -12.77 -3.21
C PHE A 278 -20.60 -14.27 -3.15
N VAL A 279 -21.79 -14.63 -2.64
CA VAL A 279 -22.19 -16.04 -2.45
C VAL A 279 -23.39 -16.40 -3.32
N LYS A 280 -24.40 -15.53 -3.43
CA LYS A 280 -25.65 -15.83 -4.16
C LYS A 280 -25.68 -15.31 -5.60
N ASP A 281 -24.57 -14.75 -6.07
CA ASP A 281 -24.42 -14.23 -7.43
C ASP A 281 -25.42 -13.12 -7.83
N LYS A 282 -26.02 -12.42 -6.85
CA LYS A 282 -26.94 -11.31 -7.10
C LYS A 282 -26.19 -9.99 -7.06
N ARG A 283 -25.85 -9.50 -8.24
CA ARG A 283 -25.18 -8.21 -8.47
C ARG A 283 -26.18 -7.06 -8.44
N GLY A 284 -25.69 -5.86 -8.18
CA GLY A 284 -26.44 -4.63 -8.30
C GLY A 284 -25.86 -3.54 -7.41
N ALA A 285 -26.25 -2.29 -7.69
CA ALA A 285 -25.91 -1.18 -6.81
C ALA A 285 -26.43 -1.47 -5.40
N PRO A 286 -25.62 -1.30 -4.35
CA PRO A 286 -26.17 -1.28 -2.99
C PRO A 286 -27.15 -0.12 -2.88
N ASP A 287 -28.22 -0.32 -2.11
CA ASP A 287 -29.09 0.78 -1.70
C ASP A 287 -28.21 1.85 -1.03
N ALA A 288 -28.35 3.10 -1.46
CA ALA A 288 -27.56 4.24 -0.98
C ALA A 288 -27.52 4.30 0.55
N ARG A 289 -28.64 3.97 1.21
CA ARG A 289 -28.80 3.98 2.66
C ARG A 289 -27.88 2.99 3.37
N LEU A 290 -27.49 1.88 2.73
CA LEU A 290 -26.56 0.90 3.33
C LEU A 290 -25.15 1.48 3.54
N VAL A 291 -24.80 2.51 2.76
CA VAL A 291 -23.49 3.17 2.82
C VAL A 291 -23.62 4.51 3.53
N GLU A 292 -24.52 5.38 3.06
CA GLU A 292 -24.67 6.76 3.55
C GLU A 292 -25.11 6.86 5.02
N ASN A 293 -25.86 5.86 5.52
CA ASN A 293 -26.31 5.83 6.91
C ASN A 293 -25.37 5.03 7.82
N LEU A 294 -24.26 4.51 7.29
CA LEU A 294 -23.31 3.78 8.13
C LEU A 294 -22.67 4.73 9.14
N ARG A 295 -22.80 4.41 10.43
CA ARG A 295 -22.23 5.20 11.53
C ARG A 295 -21.44 4.27 12.41
N PHE A 296 -20.15 4.54 12.54
CA PHE A 296 -19.30 3.81 13.48
C PHE A 296 -19.35 4.49 14.84
N THR A 297 -19.33 3.67 15.89
CA THR A 297 -19.25 4.11 17.27
C THR A 297 -18.30 3.21 18.03
N THR A 298 -17.60 3.76 19.01
CA THR A 298 -16.75 3.00 19.92
C THR A 298 -17.57 2.63 21.15
N CYS A 299 -17.68 1.32 21.41
CA CYS A 299 -18.42 0.85 22.57
C CYS A 299 -17.76 1.30 23.88
N ALA A 300 -18.50 2.04 24.72
CA ALA A 300 -17.99 2.52 26.01
C ALA A 300 -17.63 1.40 27.00
N LYS A 301 -18.17 0.18 26.82
CA LYS A 301 -17.92 -0.97 27.71
C LYS A 301 -16.66 -1.75 27.34
N CYS A 302 -16.46 -2.07 26.06
CA CYS A 302 -15.36 -2.93 25.62
C CYS A 302 -14.38 -2.28 24.64
N GLY A 303 -14.58 -1.01 24.25
CA GLY A 303 -13.72 -0.27 23.32
C GLY A 303 -13.80 -0.72 21.86
N THR A 304 -14.59 -1.75 21.52
CA THR A 304 -14.73 -2.18 20.11
C THR A 304 -15.44 -1.09 19.30
N THR A 305 -14.86 -0.72 18.15
CA THR A 305 -15.52 0.16 17.17
C THR A 305 -16.40 -0.67 16.23
N HIS A 306 -17.68 -0.32 16.10
CA HIS A 306 -18.67 -1.04 15.29
C HIS A 306 -19.73 -0.11 14.71
N ALA A 307 -20.45 -0.59 13.70
CA ALA A 307 -21.55 0.14 13.06
C ALA A 307 -22.94 -0.41 13.40
N ARG A 308 -23.03 -1.26 14.43
CA ARG A 308 -24.29 -1.79 14.97
C ARG A 308 -24.93 -0.91 16.02
N ALA A 309 -26.26 -1.05 16.19
CA ALA A 309 -27.00 -0.47 17.31
C ALA A 309 -26.58 -1.07 18.67
N VAL A 310 -26.21 -2.36 18.69
CA VAL A 310 -25.72 -3.06 19.89
C VAL A 310 -24.33 -3.62 19.60
N CYS A 311 -23.41 -3.43 20.54
CA CYS A 311 -22.03 -3.92 20.41
C CYS A 311 -21.99 -5.45 20.25
N PRO A 312 -21.42 -5.98 19.15
CA PRO A 312 -21.36 -7.42 18.92
C PRO A 312 -20.34 -8.14 19.81
N SER A 313 -19.41 -7.39 20.42
CA SER A 313 -18.30 -7.94 21.21
C SER A 313 -18.58 -7.96 22.71
N CYS A 314 -19.59 -7.24 23.21
CA CYS A 314 -19.84 -7.07 24.66
C CYS A 314 -20.29 -8.33 25.41
N VAL A 315 -20.50 -9.45 24.71
CA VAL A 315 -20.77 -10.78 25.29
C VAL A 315 -19.46 -11.49 25.65
N HIS A 316 -18.33 -11.05 25.08
CA HIS A 316 -16.99 -11.53 25.42
C HIS A 316 -16.35 -10.52 26.38
N VAL A 317 -16.23 -10.90 27.66
CA VAL A 317 -15.52 -10.09 28.65
C VAL A 317 -14.04 -10.12 28.28
N THR A 318 -13.45 -8.95 28.04
CA THR A 318 -12.00 -8.83 27.88
C THR A 318 -11.35 -9.29 29.19
N PRO A 319 -10.48 -10.31 29.19
CA PRO A 319 -9.78 -10.72 30.39
C PRO A 319 -8.98 -9.53 30.96
N PRO A 320 -8.74 -9.49 32.29
CA PRO A 320 -7.96 -8.43 32.91
C PRO A 320 -6.59 -8.32 32.23
N MET A 321 -6.07 -7.10 32.14
CA MET A 321 -4.78 -6.83 31.52
C MET A 321 -3.66 -7.55 32.30
N GLN A 322 -3.21 -8.68 31.78
CA GLN A 322 -2.08 -9.42 32.35
C GLN A 322 -0.78 -8.74 31.96
N LYS A 323 0.06 -8.46 32.95
CA LYS A 323 1.40 -7.88 32.73
C LYS A 323 2.40 -8.90 32.20
N GLU A 324 2.18 -10.18 32.50
CA GLU A 324 3.07 -11.28 32.16
C GLU A 324 2.25 -12.54 31.84
N ILE A 325 2.65 -13.26 30.80
CA ILE A 325 2.03 -14.51 30.35
C ILE A 325 3.14 -15.53 30.08
N HIS A 326 3.10 -16.68 30.76
CA HIS A 326 3.95 -17.83 30.44
C HIS A 326 3.12 -18.91 29.76
N LYS A 327 3.49 -19.28 28.53
CA LYS A 327 2.78 -20.30 27.75
C LYS A 327 3.77 -21.15 26.99
N GLY A 328 3.91 -22.41 27.42
CA GLY A 328 4.86 -23.35 26.82
C GLY A 328 6.29 -22.80 26.81
N ALA A 329 6.88 -22.70 25.62
CA ALA A 329 8.25 -22.21 25.40
C ALA A 329 8.37 -20.68 25.33
N ILE A 330 7.34 -19.90 25.69
CA ILE A 330 7.36 -18.44 25.56
C ILE A 330 6.99 -17.77 26.87
N SER A 331 7.69 -16.70 27.20
CA SER A 331 7.31 -15.73 28.23
C SER A 331 7.10 -14.38 27.58
N ALA A 332 5.92 -13.79 27.77
CA ALA A 332 5.52 -12.52 27.19
C ALA A 332 5.32 -11.49 28.31
N PHE A 333 5.91 -10.31 28.14
CA PHE A 333 5.89 -9.22 29.10
C PHE A 333 5.33 -7.97 28.43
N LYS A 334 4.32 -7.34 29.02
CA LYS A 334 3.81 -6.07 28.50
C LYS A 334 4.75 -4.94 28.91
N GLU A 335 5.45 -4.35 27.94
CA GLU A 335 6.43 -3.28 28.17
C GLU A 335 5.79 -1.88 28.06
N PHE A 336 4.74 -1.73 27.25
CA PHE A 336 4.03 -0.47 27.08
C PHE A 336 2.56 -0.70 26.72
N SER A 337 1.70 0.24 27.12
CA SER A 337 0.28 0.30 26.76
C SER A 337 -0.21 1.74 26.70
N THR A 338 -1.11 2.04 25.77
CA THR A 338 -1.81 3.32 25.62
C THR A 338 -3.26 3.07 25.22
N ALA A 339 -4.16 3.95 25.64
CA ALA A 339 -5.54 3.97 25.14
C ALA A 339 -5.63 4.54 23.71
N GLY A 340 -4.56 5.17 23.22
CA GLY A 340 -4.44 5.75 21.90
C GLY A 340 -3.85 4.81 20.85
N VAL A 341 -2.94 5.32 20.03
CA VAL A 341 -2.27 4.56 18.95
C VAL A 341 -0.77 4.81 18.92
N ILE A 342 0.01 3.75 18.80
CA ILE A 342 1.44 3.78 18.55
C ILE A 342 1.67 4.10 17.07
N LEU A 343 2.32 5.22 16.79
CA LEU A 343 2.58 5.73 15.45
C LEU A 343 3.97 5.37 14.94
N HIS A 344 4.94 5.24 15.86
CA HIS A 344 6.27 4.76 15.57
C HIS A 344 6.87 4.07 16.78
N ALA A 345 7.67 3.04 16.53
CA ALA A 345 8.44 2.35 17.56
C ALA A 345 9.77 1.91 16.97
N THR A 346 10.85 2.06 17.73
CA THR A 346 12.18 1.56 17.37
C THR A 346 12.94 1.17 18.63
N LEU A 347 14.01 0.38 18.48
CA LEU A 347 14.97 0.11 19.54
C LEU A 347 16.27 0.83 19.21
N GLU A 348 16.71 1.71 20.10
CA GLU A 348 18.02 2.37 20.03
C GLU A 348 18.87 1.92 21.20
N HIS A 349 19.97 1.21 20.95
CA HIS A 349 20.83 0.65 22.00
C HIS A 349 20.02 -0.13 23.09
N ASP A 350 19.10 -0.99 22.64
CA ASP A 350 18.16 -1.78 23.48
C ASP A 350 17.12 -0.96 24.28
N THR A 351 17.04 0.36 24.04
CA THR A 351 16.01 1.23 24.62
C THR A 351 14.83 1.38 23.66
N LEU A 352 13.62 1.06 24.13
CA LEU A 352 12.39 1.22 23.36
C LEU A 352 12.04 2.71 23.27
N ARG A 353 12.03 3.22 22.03
CA ARG A 353 11.63 4.59 21.69
C ARG A 353 10.28 4.57 20.98
N LEU A 354 9.36 5.42 21.42
CA LEU A 354 7.98 5.41 20.95
C LEU A 354 7.54 6.81 20.53
N VAL A 355 6.74 6.87 19.48
CA VAL A 355 5.84 7.99 19.21
C VAL A 355 4.43 7.43 19.23
N TYR A 356 3.57 7.97 20.06
CA TYR A 356 2.17 7.57 20.13
C TYR A 356 1.26 8.80 20.25
N HIS A 357 -0.01 8.62 19.89
CA HIS A 357 -1.03 9.65 20.01
C HIS A 357 -2.11 9.19 20.96
N GLU A 358 -2.42 10.02 21.96
CA GLU A 358 -3.46 9.76 22.94
C GLU A 358 -4.15 11.08 23.29
N ALA A 359 -5.50 11.08 23.32
CA ALA A 359 -6.30 12.23 23.73
C ALA A 359 -5.92 13.57 23.05
N GLY A 360 -5.59 13.55 21.75
CA GLY A 360 -5.24 14.75 20.97
C GLY A 360 -3.80 15.22 21.09
N LYS A 361 -2.94 14.43 21.75
CA LYS A 361 -1.53 14.75 22.01
C LYS A 361 -0.61 13.73 21.35
N TYR A 362 0.50 14.20 20.82
CA TYR A 362 1.62 13.38 20.35
C TYR A 362 2.69 13.31 21.43
N LEU A 363 3.03 12.08 21.80
CA LEU A 363 3.78 11.77 23.00
C LEU A 363 4.98 10.87 22.67
N ARG A 364 6.03 11.01 23.46
CA ARG A 364 7.19 10.12 23.51
C ARG A 364 7.06 9.15 24.68
N GLU A 365 7.90 8.11 24.69
CA GLU A 365 8.06 7.23 25.84
C GLU A 365 8.17 8.03 27.15
N GLY A 366 7.50 7.56 28.21
CA GLY A 366 7.40 8.29 29.47
C GLY A 366 6.31 9.37 29.55
N GLY A 367 5.56 9.61 28.47
CA GLY A 367 4.43 10.56 28.47
C GLY A 367 4.82 12.01 28.14
N ASN A 368 6.03 12.23 27.63
CA ASN A 368 6.50 13.56 27.25
C ASN A 368 5.79 14.04 25.99
N GLU A 369 5.05 15.13 26.08
CA GLU A 369 4.34 15.74 24.95
C GLU A 369 5.30 16.53 24.07
N PHE A 370 5.28 16.27 22.77
CA PHE A 370 6.00 17.11 21.81
C PHE A 370 5.07 17.83 20.84
N ALA A 371 3.83 17.40 20.61
CA ALA A 371 2.89 18.15 19.77
C ALA A 371 1.44 17.88 20.16
N GLN A 372 0.51 18.73 19.69
CA GLN A 372 -0.93 18.55 19.83
C GLN A 372 -1.59 18.61 18.46
N GLY A 373 -2.67 17.85 18.28
CA GLY A 373 -3.42 17.82 17.04
C GLY A 373 -4.23 16.54 16.85
N THR A 374 -5.01 16.50 15.77
CA THR A 374 -5.71 15.30 15.34
C THR A 374 -4.76 14.38 14.59
N LEU A 375 -4.99 13.07 14.70
CA LEU A 375 -4.32 12.07 13.86
C LEU A 375 -4.48 12.42 12.38
N ASP A 376 -3.38 12.29 11.63
CA ASP A 376 -3.36 12.44 10.19
C ASP A 376 -2.42 11.37 9.63
N PRO A 377 -2.93 10.49 8.75
CA PRO A 377 -2.19 9.33 8.28
C PRO A 377 -1.08 9.69 7.27
N HIS A 378 -1.01 10.94 6.83
CA HIS A 378 0.05 11.44 5.95
C HIS A 378 1.27 11.94 6.73
N PHE A 379 1.22 11.93 8.08
CA PHE A 379 2.40 12.18 8.87
C PHE A 379 3.33 10.96 8.88
N ARG A 380 4.61 11.21 8.64
CA ARG A 380 5.70 10.27 8.96
C ARG A 380 6.31 10.67 10.28
N TYR A 381 6.71 9.67 11.07
CA TYR A 381 7.39 9.86 12.35
C TYR A 381 8.69 9.07 12.37
N ARG A 382 9.75 9.67 12.95
CA ARG A 382 11.03 9.01 13.26
C ARG A 382 11.58 9.50 14.57
N VAL A 383 12.45 8.70 15.17
CA VAL A 383 13.18 9.04 16.40
C VAL A 383 14.68 8.96 16.11
N SER A 384 15.45 9.86 16.73
CA SER A 384 16.91 9.84 16.74
C SER A 384 17.38 10.28 18.12
N GLY A 385 17.58 9.32 19.03
CA GLY A 385 17.82 9.60 20.44
C GLY A 385 16.62 10.33 21.07
N GLU A 386 16.87 11.47 21.70
CA GLU A 386 15.81 12.32 22.28
C GLU A 386 15.05 13.12 21.22
N LYS A 387 15.58 13.22 19.99
CA LYS A 387 14.94 13.99 18.92
C LYS A 387 13.77 13.23 18.33
N THR A 388 12.72 13.97 17.99
CA THR A 388 11.53 13.43 17.31
C THR A 388 11.34 14.14 15.98
N LEU A 389 11.15 13.38 14.91
CA LEU A 389 10.86 13.93 13.60
C LEU A 389 9.41 13.67 13.25
N MET A 390 8.73 14.69 12.77
CA MET A 390 7.37 14.63 12.27
C MET A 390 7.29 15.42 10.97
N GLY A 391 6.76 14.83 9.91
CA GLY A 391 6.64 15.55 8.64
C GLY A 391 5.46 15.10 7.81
N ARG A 392 5.02 15.97 6.90
CA ARG A 392 3.88 15.80 6.00
C ARG A 392 4.16 16.56 4.69
N GLY A 393 3.91 15.91 3.56
CA GLY A 393 4.21 16.50 2.25
C GLY A 393 5.70 16.88 2.16
N ASN A 394 5.99 18.13 1.80
CA ASN A 394 7.36 18.60 1.61
C ASN A 394 7.97 19.28 2.86
N HIS A 395 7.35 19.09 4.03
CA HIS A 395 7.78 19.72 5.27
C HIS A 395 7.97 18.69 6.37
N ALA A 396 9.05 18.83 7.12
CA ALA A 396 9.30 18.10 8.34
C ALA A 396 9.75 19.05 9.45
N ILE A 397 9.53 18.66 10.70
CA ILE A 397 10.00 19.38 11.88
C ILE A 397 10.79 18.39 12.74
N VAL A 398 11.95 18.83 13.19
CA VAL A 398 12.76 18.13 14.19
C VAL A 398 12.51 18.79 15.54
N PHE A 399 12.08 17.98 16.50
CA PHE A 399 11.81 18.37 17.86
C PHE A 399 12.95 17.91 18.75
N ASP A 400 13.57 18.85 19.45
CA ASP A 400 14.72 18.62 20.33
C ASP A 400 14.54 19.45 21.61
N GLY A 401 13.84 18.87 22.59
CA GLY A 401 13.28 19.61 23.71
C GLY A 401 12.34 20.72 23.22
N ASP A 402 12.60 21.96 23.62
CA ASP A 402 11.83 23.14 23.19
C ASP A 402 12.22 23.64 21.80
N ARG A 403 13.36 23.20 21.25
CA ARG A 403 13.81 23.60 19.92
C ARG A 403 12.99 22.90 18.84
N ARG A 404 12.60 23.68 17.82
CA ARG A 404 11.81 23.25 16.66
C ARG A 404 12.56 23.66 15.39
N ASP A 405 13.22 22.70 14.74
CA ASP A 405 13.93 22.98 13.48
C ASP A 405 13.05 22.56 12.30
N GLN A 406 12.78 23.50 11.39
CA GLN A 406 12.03 23.20 10.16
C GLN A 406 12.94 22.66 9.07
N LEU A 407 12.45 21.65 8.36
CA LEU A 407 13.12 21.03 7.22
C LEU A 407 12.18 21.05 6.02
N VAL A 408 12.72 21.48 4.88
CA VAL A 408 12.12 21.21 3.58
C VAL A 408 12.66 19.87 3.11
N VAL A 409 11.75 18.96 2.78
CA VAL A 409 12.07 17.62 2.30
C VAL A 409 11.29 17.35 1.02
N ASP A 410 11.81 16.49 0.16
CA ASP A 410 11.05 15.97 -0.97
C ASP A 410 10.00 14.96 -0.47
N ALA A 411 8.97 14.72 -1.28
CA ALA A 411 7.95 13.70 -1.04
C ALA A 411 7.91 12.68 -2.19
N TYR A 412 7.69 11.40 -1.85
CA TYR A 412 7.35 10.36 -2.81
C TYR A 412 5.84 10.16 -2.75
N GLY A 413 5.12 10.73 -3.71
CA GLY A 413 3.67 10.92 -3.58
C GLY A 413 3.35 11.83 -2.39
N LEU A 414 2.65 11.31 -1.38
CA LEU A 414 2.33 12.05 -0.14
C LEU A 414 3.28 11.73 1.02
N LEU A 415 4.19 10.75 0.85
CA LEU A 415 5.13 10.35 1.88
C LEU A 415 6.31 11.34 1.93
N PRO A 416 6.56 12.04 3.04
CA PRO A 416 7.78 12.85 3.21
C PRO A 416 9.03 11.95 3.32
N LEU A 417 10.15 12.37 2.71
CA LEU A 417 11.37 11.56 2.62
C LEU A 417 12.41 11.99 3.63
N PHE A 418 12.28 11.43 4.84
CA PHE A 418 13.31 11.44 5.86
C PHE A 418 13.34 10.11 6.61
N ASP A 419 14.50 9.70 7.09
CA ASP A 419 14.67 8.54 7.95
C ASP A 419 15.73 8.83 9.01
N ALA A 420 15.69 8.11 10.12
CA ALA A 420 16.66 8.32 11.19
C ALA A 420 17.06 7.01 11.88
N ASN A 421 18.29 7.01 12.37
CA ASN A 421 18.80 6.03 13.33
C ASN A 421 19.20 6.75 14.63
N ALA A 422 19.74 6.02 15.59
CA ALA A 422 20.09 6.56 16.91
C ALA A 422 21.08 7.75 16.90
N LYS A 423 21.81 7.95 15.79
CA LYS A 423 22.86 8.98 15.67
C LYS A 423 22.60 10.00 14.57
N ASN A 424 21.95 9.59 13.50
CA ASN A 424 21.87 10.34 12.26
C ASN A 424 20.43 10.51 11.82
N THR A 425 20.13 11.68 11.27
CA THR A 425 18.90 11.96 10.52
C THR A 425 19.28 12.22 9.07
N PHE A 426 18.61 11.52 8.15
CA PHE A 426 18.75 11.69 6.72
C PHE A 426 17.45 12.20 6.10
N PHE A 427 17.55 12.96 5.01
CA PHE A 427 16.40 13.43 4.25
C PHE A 427 16.76 13.67 2.79
N VAL A 428 15.77 13.66 1.91
CA VAL A 428 15.94 14.02 0.49
C VAL A 428 15.47 15.46 0.29
N ARG A 429 16.22 16.24 -0.48
CA ARG A 429 15.83 17.60 -0.88
C ARG A 429 16.53 17.97 -2.19
N ASP A 430 15.76 18.43 -3.17
CA ASP A 430 16.25 19.01 -4.42
C ASP A 430 17.31 18.13 -5.12
N GLY A 431 17.10 16.81 -5.11
CA GLY A 431 18.00 15.85 -5.77
C GLY A 431 19.27 15.52 -4.98
N GLY A 432 19.35 15.92 -3.72
CA GLY A 432 20.38 15.46 -2.79
C GLY A 432 19.81 14.53 -1.72
N LEU A 433 20.57 13.50 -1.35
CA LEU A 433 20.44 12.84 -0.06
C LEU A 433 21.28 13.64 0.94
N TRP A 434 20.67 14.11 2.01
CA TRP A 434 21.26 14.98 3.02
C TRP A 434 21.25 14.31 4.38
N ARG A 435 22.20 14.67 5.24
CA ARG A 435 22.23 14.34 6.66
C ARG A 435 22.23 15.61 7.48
N ILE A 436 21.48 15.65 8.57
CA ILE A 436 21.62 16.74 9.54
C ILE A 436 23.03 16.69 10.14
N GLY A 437 23.82 17.73 9.92
CA GLY A 437 25.19 17.85 10.41
C GLY A 437 25.25 18.15 11.92
N THR A 438 26.47 18.20 12.46
CA THR A 438 26.70 18.56 13.88
C THR A 438 26.28 19.99 14.20
N LEU A 439 26.29 20.89 13.21
CA LEU A 439 25.85 22.27 13.30
C LEU A 439 24.31 22.43 13.27
N GLY A 440 23.56 21.33 13.21
CA GLY A 440 22.10 21.33 13.23
C GLY A 440 21.46 21.32 11.85
N ALA A 441 20.13 21.41 11.82
CA ALA A 441 19.31 21.30 10.61
C ALA A 441 19.55 22.42 9.57
N GLU A 442 20.09 23.56 10.01
CA GLU A 442 20.41 24.71 9.15
C GLU A 442 21.58 24.44 8.19
N TYR A 443 22.52 23.57 8.59
CA TYR A 443 23.73 23.26 7.83
C TYR A 443 23.86 21.74 7.61
N PRO A 444 23.01 21.15 6.75
CA PRO A 444 23.06 19.72 6.47
C PRO A 444 24.24 19.35 5.56
N ASP A 445 24.79 18.16 5.78
CA ASP A 445 25.83 17.56 4.94
C ASP A 445 25.19 16.86 3.74
N ARG A 446 25.67 17.14 2.53
CA ARG A 446 25.25 16.37 1.34
C ARG A 446 25.96 15.00 1.34
N PHE A 447 25.18 13.93 1.27
CA PHE A 447 25.65 12.55 1.26
C PHE A 447 25.74 11.95 -0.14
N GLY A 448 24.91 12.40 -1.08
CA GLY A 448 24.96 11.93 -2.46
C GLY A 448 23.85 12.53 -3.31
N ASP A 449 23.82 12.12 -4.57
CA ASP A 449 22.89 12.61 -5.58
C ASP A 449 21.79 11.59 -5.81
N VAL A 450 20.54 12.05 -5.76
CA VAL A 450 19.34 11.24 -5.95
C VAL A 450 18.33 12.01 -6.81
N LEU A 451 17.15 11.45 -7.05
CA LEU A 451 16.14 12.11 -7.88
C LEU A 451 15.05 12.78 -7.04
N PRO A 452 14.76 14.08 -7.27
CA PRO A 452 13.67 14.76 -6.59
C PRO A 452 12.34 14.07 -6.84
N GLY A 453 11.53 13.90 -5.79
CA GLY A 453 10.18 13.34 -5.87
C GLY A 453 10.07 11.87 -6.32
N GLN A 454 11.19 11.21 -6.63
CA GLN A 454 11.23 9.84 -7.18
C GLN A 454 12.07 8.89 -6.33
N THR A 455 12.62 9.36 -5.21
CA THR A 455 13.51 8.59 -4.34
C THR A 455 12.76 8.04 -3.14
N LEU A 456 12.96 6.75 -2.86
CA LEU A 456 12.64 6.11 -1.59
C LEU A 456 13.95 5.68 -0.94
N PHE A 457 14.06 5.83 0.38
CA PHE A 457 15.21 5.31 1.12
C PHE A 457 14.83 4.93 2.56
N TRP A 458 15.68 4.09 3.13
CA TRP A 458 15.65 3.65 4.52
C TRP A 458 17.07 3.70 5.10
N CYS A 459 17.18 3.93 6.40
CA CYS A 459 18.46 3.83 7.10
C CYS A 459 18.42 2.81 8.24
N GLY A 460 19.44 1.95 8.30
CA GLY A 460 19.81 1.20 9.50
C GLY A 460 20.87 1.96 10.30
N ASP A 461 21.48 1.29 11.28
CA ASP A 461 22.45 1.92 12.18
C ASP A 461 23.76 2.30 11.48
N THR A 462 24.25 1.44 10.60
CA THR A 462 25.55 1.60 9.93
C THR A 462 25.43 1.90 8.45
N HIS A 463 24.41 1.37 7.79
CA HIS A 463 24.17 1.50 6.35
C HIS A 463 22.74 1.94 6.06
N GLY A 464 22.53 2.55 4.91
CA GLY A 464 21.22 2.78 4.34
C GLY A 464 21.10 2.20 2.95
N PHE A 465 19.85 2.11 2.48
CA PHE A 465 19.49 1.61 1.17
C PHE A 465 18.41 2.49 0.59
N GLY A 466 18.43 2.71 -0.71
CA GLY A 466 17.35 3.39 -1.39
C GLY A 466 17.26 3.01 -2.85
N LEU A 467 16.23 3.58 -3.47
CA LEU A 467 16.00 3.45 -4.91
C LEU A 467 15.41 4.74 -5.44
N TYR A 468 15.65 5.01 -6.71
CA TYR A 468 14.94 6.05 -7.44
C TYR A 468 14.62 5.58 -8.85
N ARG A 469 13.54 6.12 -9.42
CA ARG A 469 13.04 5.72 -10.74
C ARG A 469 13.06 6.89 -11.72
N ALA A 470 14.11 7.03 -12.53
CA ALA A 470 14.22 8.00 -13.63
C ALA A 470 13.75 7.38 -14.96
N GLY A 471 12.67 7.88 -15.56
CA GLY A 471 12.09 7.24 -16.76
C GLY A 471 11.99 5.71 -16.67
N GLU A 472 12.72 5.01 -17.53
CA GLU A 472 12.77 3.55 -17.66
C GLU A 472 13.77 2.87 -16.70
N LEU A 473 14.57 3.64 -15.95
CA LEU A 473 15.64 3.13 -15.11
C LEU A 473 15.21 3.16 -13.64
N THR A 474 15.15 1.97 -13.04
CA THR A 474 15.21 1.84 -11.58
C THR A 474 16.68 1.73 -11.21
N ARG A 475 17.15 2.65 -10.36
CA ARG A 475 18.47 2.59 -9.74
C ARG A 475 18.29 2.29 -8.27
N TYR A 476 19.18 1.48 -7.74
CA TYR A 476 19.25 1.13 -6.33
C TYR A 476 20.60 1.58 -5.82
N PHE A 477 20.64 2.04 -4.58
CA PHE A 477 21.87 2.51 -3.98
C PHE A 477 21.99 2.08 -2.52
N VAL A 478 23.23 1.86 -2.08
CA VAL A 478 23.61 1.69 -0.67
C VAL A 478 24.50 2.85 -0.26
N PHE A 479 24.46 3.22 1.02
CA PHE A 479 25.33 4.24 1.57
C PHE A 479 25.74 3.91 3.00
N GLY A 480 26.94 4.33 3.38
CA GLY A 480 27.39 4.28 4.78
C GLY A 480 26.81 5.47 5.55
N THR A 481 26.29 5.26 6.74
CA THR A 481 25.74 6.36 7.56
C THR A 481 26.81 7.27 8.17
N GLY A 482 28.05 6.77 8.27
CA GLY A 482 29.19 7.47 8.87
C GLY A 482 30.01 8.32 7.89
N GLN A 483 29.92 8.07 6.59
CA GLN A 483 30.74 8.74 5.57
C GLN A 483 29.87 9.14 4.36
N PRO A 484 30.08 10.34 3.78
CA PRO A 484 29.41 10.73 2.54
C PRO A 484 29.72 9.79 1.38
N GLY A 485 28.77 9.62 0.48
CA GLY A 485 28.86 8.79 -0.71
C GLY A 485 27.71 7.80 -0.82
N ILE A 486 27.23 7.61 -2.04
CA ILE A 486 26.29 6.53 -2.40
C ILE A 486 26.96 5.61 -3.41
N ASN A 487 26.65 4.32 -3.34
CA ASN A 487 26.99 3.35 -4.37
C ASN A 487 25.71 2.95 -5.10
N ASP A 488 25.50 3.51 -6.30
CA ASP A 488 24.34 3.26 -7.16
C ASP A 488 24.59 2.20 -8.24
N SER A 489 25.73 1.48 -8.17
CA SER A 489 26.08 0.41 -9.12
C SER A 489 25.41 -0.93 -8.81
N ILE A 490 24.35 -0.91 -8.00
CA ILE A 490 23.65 -2.11 -7.55
C ILE A 490 22.86 -2.70 -8.72
N LYS A 491 23.06 -3.99 -8.95
CA LYS A 491 22.36 -4.75 -9.98
C LYS A 491 21.29 -5.63 -9.35
N LEU A 492 20.07 -5.11 -9.32
CA LEU A 492 18.86 -5.87 -9.03
C LEU A 492 17.97 -5.92 -10.28
N PRO A 493 17.06 -6.89 -10.37
CA PRO A 493 16.05 -6.91 -11.42
C PRO A 493 15.27 -5.58 -11.48
N PRO A 494 14.86 -5.12 -12.66
CA PRO A 494 14.05 -3.92 -12.80
C PRO A 494 12.66 -4.13 -12.19
N ILE A 495 12.12 -3.09 -11.53
CA ILE A 495 10.74 -3.09 -11.03
C ILE A 495 9.80 -2.94 -12.24
N ARG A 496 9.14 -4.04 -12.61
CA ARG A 496 8.10 -4.04 -13.66
C ARG A 496 6.75 -3.59 -13.08
N GLY A 497 5.97 -2.87 -13.87
CA GLY A 497 4.65 -2.40 -13.47
C GLY A 497 4.64 -1.22 -12.48
N LYS A 498 3.52 -1.06 -11.79
CA LYS A 498 3.31 -0.01 -10.79
C LYS A 498 3.89 -0.44 -9.45
N LEU A 499 4.75 0.41 -8.87
CA LEU A 499 5.23 0.21 -7.50
C LEU A 499 4.08 0.52 -6.54
N VAL A 500 3.65 -0.48 -5.76
CA VAL A 500 2.55 -0.34 -4.79
C VAL A 500 3.12 0.02 -3.41
N ASP A 501 4.15 -0.70 -2.98
CA ASP A 501 4.76 -0.53 -1.67
C ASP A 501 6.21 -1.04 -1.66
N ALA A 502 7.01 -0.57 -0.71
CA ALA A 502 8.39 -1.01 -0.52
C ALA A 502 8.82 -0.91 0.95
N LEU A 503 9.72 -1.79 1.36
CA LEU A 503 10.32 -1.79 2.69
C LEU A 503 11.76 -2.28 2.62
N CYS A 504 12.65 -1.69 3.42
CA CYS A 504 13.97 -2.25 3.67
C CYS A 504 14.18 -2.43 5.17
N VAL A 505 14.72 -3.57 5.58
CA VAL A 505 15.16 -3.85 6.95
C VAL A 505 16.62 -4.31 6.97
N PHE A 506 17.35 -3.94 8.00
CA PHE A 506 18.81 -4.05 8.06
C PHE A 506 19.23 -5.09 9.10
N GLY A 507 20.02 -6.07 8.67
CA GLY A 507 20.67 -7.06 9.53
C GLY A 507 22.12 -6.68 9.85
N GLU A 508 22.89 -7.63 10.35
CA GLU A 508 24.28 -7.35 10.77
C GLU A 508 25.24 -7.22 9.59
N ASP A 509 25.09 -8.07 8.57
CA ASP A 509 25.97 -8.17 7.41
C ASP A 509 25.24 -8.00 6.06
N ARG A 510 23.91 -7.86 6.11
CA ARG A 510 23.02 -7.84 4.95
C ARG A 510 21.80 -6.99 5.19
N LEU A 511 21.13 -6.62 4.12
CA LEU A 511 19.82 -5.99 4.13
C LEU A 511 18.79 -6.84 3.38
N TRP A 512 17.53 -6.69 3.77
CA TRP A 512 16.39 -7.35 3.16
C TRP A 512 15.49 -6.28 2.56
N PHE A 513 15.43 -6.24 1.23
CA PHE A 513 14.64 -5.30 0.47
C PHE A 513 13.39 -5.99 -0.08
N PHE A 514 12.24 -5.41 0.23
CA PHE A 514 10.93 -5.89 -0.19
C PHE A 514 10.26 -4.89 -1.10
N VAL A 515 9.61 -5.39 -2.13
CA VAL A 515 8.84 -4.57 -3.07
C VAL A 515 7.54 -5.28 -3.43
N SER A 516 6.46 -4.52 -3.46
CA SER A 516 5.16 -4.97 -3.97
C SER A 516 4.87 -4.28 -5.29
N THR A 517 4.63 -5.06 -6.34
CA THR A 517 4.39 -4.57 -7.70
C THR A 517 3.04 -5.03 -8.20
N ALA A 518 2.28 -4.10 -8.78
CA ALA A 518 1.07 -4.42 -9.52
C ALA A 518 1.41 -4.51 -11.02
N ASN A 519 1.26 -5.70 -11.59
CA ASN A 519 1.53 -5.97 -13.00
C ASN A 519 0.53 -7.00 -13.55
N ASN A 520 0.01 -6.76 -14.76
CA ASN A 520 -0.94 -7.65 -15.44
C ASN A 520 -2.11 -8.12 -14.54
N GLY A 521 -2.68 -7.19 -13.76
CA GLY A 521 -3.83 -7.48 -12.90
C GLY A 521 -3.53 -8.26 -11.61
N ARG A 522 -2.26 -8.64 -11.38
CA ARG A 522 -1.80 -9.32 -10.16
C ARG A 522 -0.89 -8.43 -9.34
N THR A 523 -0.85 -8.67 -8.03
CA THR A 523 0.08 -8.00 -7.13
C THR A 523 1.06 -9.03 -6.57
N GLU A 524 2.34 -8.86 -6.89
CA GLU A 524 3.42 -9.75 -6.46
C GLU A 524 4.33 -9.04 -5.46
N ASN A 525 4.74 -9.77 -4.42
CA ASN A 525 5.71 -9.31 -3.44
C ASN A 525 7.03 -10.02 -3.71
N HIS A 526 8.10 -9.25 -3.86
CA HIS A 526 9.46 -9.75 -4.02
C HIS A 526 10.30 -9.43 -2.78
N CYS A 527 11.21 -10.33 -2.45
CA CYS A 527 12.21 -10.16 -1.42
C CYS A 527 13.60 -10.35 -2.04
N TYR A 528 14.45 -9.35 -1.93
CA TYR A 528 15.86 -9.37 -2.32
C TYR A 528 16.74 -9.25 -1.08
N VAL A 529 17.73 -10.13 -0.95
CA VAL A 529 18.71 -10.09 0.14
C VAL A 529 20.03 -9.62 -0.43
N LEU A 530 20.58 -8.53 0.08
CA LEU A 530 21.83 -7.96 -0.41
C LEU A 530 22.87 -7.83 0.71
N ASP A 531 24.14 -7.99 0.38
CA ASP A 531 25.20 -7.50 1.26
C ASP A 531 25.30 -5.96 1.21
N TYR A 532 26.10 -5.38 2.11
CA TYR A 532 26.31 -3.92 2.14
C TYR A 532 27.19 -3.35 1.02
N ARG A 533 27.72 -4.20 0.14
CA ARG A 533 28.38 -3.78 -1.11
C ARG A 533 27.37 -3.70 -2.27
N GLY A 534 26.14 -4.14 -2.06
CA GLY A 534 25.09 -4.18 -3.08
C GLY A 534 25.08 -5.47 -3.91
N THR A 535 25.74 -6.53 -3.45
CA THR A 535 25.71 -7.86 -4.09
C THR A 535 24.42 -8.58 -3.72
N LEU A 536 23.66 -9.06 -4.71
CA LEU A 536 22.50 -9.92 -4.48
C LEU A 536 22.94 -11.29 -3.95
N LEU A 537 22.47 -11.65 -2.76
CA LEU A 537 22.76 -12.91 -2.07
C LEU A 537 21.67 -13.97 -2.30
N ALA A 538 20.41 -13.55 -2.33
CA ALA A 538 19.26 -14.42 -2.55
C ALA A 538 18.02 -13.62 -2.94
N GLU A 539 17.06 -14.28 -3.59
CA GLU A 539 15.76 -13.69 -3.90
C GLU A 539 14.62 -14.71 -3.76
N THR A 540 13.39 -14.21 -3.58
CA THR A 540 12.16 -15.00 -3.66
C THR A 540 10.98 -14.09 -3.97
N GLN A 541 9.85 -14.68 -4.37
CA GLN A 541 8.61 -13.97 -4.65
C GLN A 541 7.40 -14.75 -4.16
N ALA A 542 6.32 -14.04 -3.84
CA ALA A 542 5.04 -14.58 -3.44
C ALA A 542 3.91 -13.68 -3.94
N GLU A 543 2.70 -14.21 -4.02
CA GLU A 543 1.51 -13.41 -4.33
C GLU A 543 1.05 -12.63 -3.10
N ALA A 544 0.68 -11.36 -3.28
CA ALA A 544 0.22 -10.55 -2.16
C ALA A 544 -1.06 -11.14 -1.55
N GLY A 545 -1.07 -11.32 -0.23
CA GLY A 545 -2.20 -11.89 0.49
C GLY A 545 -2.36 -13.42 0.39
N ASP A 546 -1.35 -14.15 -0.13
CA ASP A 546 -1.38 -15.61 -0.21
C ASP A 546 -1.36 -16.36 1.14
N GLY A 547 -1.18 -15.63 2.24
CA GLY A 547 -1.10 -16.15 3.61
C GLY A 547 0.31 -16.59 4.03
N SER A 548 1.30 -16.52 3.15
CA SER A 548 2.70 -16.76 3.47
C SER A 548 3.31 -15.57 4.23
N TRP A 549 4.52 -15.76 4.75
CA TRP A 549 5.30 -14.69 5.38
C TRP A 549 5.61 -13.52 4.42
N LEU A 550 5.64 -13.77 3.11
CA LEU A 550 5.86 -12.77 2.06
C LEU A 550 4.54 -12.28 1.43
N GLY A 551 3.39 -12.81 1.84
CA GLY A 551 2.08 -12.29 1.46
C GLY A 551 1.86 -10.84 1.93
N THR A 552 2.62 -10.37 2.93
CA THR A 552 2.67 -8.96 3.38
C THR A 552 4.11 -8.45 3.44
N LEU A 553 4.29 -7.14 3.23
CA LEU A 553 5.59 -6.48 3.38
C LEU A 553 5.90 -6.07 4.83
N ARG A 554 4.88 -5.87 5.67
CA ARG A 554 5.04 -5.42 7.06
C ARG A 554 5.39 -6.58 8.00
N GLY A 555 5.68 -6.27 9.26
CA GLY A 555 6.00 -7.27 10.29
C GLY A 555 7.38 -7.93 10.16
N LYS A 556 8.30 -7.30 9.42
CA LYS A 556 9.65 -7.82 9.16
C LYS A 556 10.66 -7.21 10.12
N CYS A 557 11.55 -8.04 10.66
CA CYS A 557 12.67 -7.62 11.51
C CYS A 557 13.90 -8.45 11.16
N ALA A 558 14.94 -7.81 10.60
CA ALA A 558 16.22 -8.48 10.40
C ALA A 558 16.95 -8.65 11.74
N ALA A 559 17.70 -9.74 11.84
CA ALA A 559 18.34 -10.17 13.07
C ALA A 559 19.59 -10.99 12.71
N LYS A 560 20.78 -10.44 12.97
CA LYS A 560 22.05 -11.06 12.52
C LYS A 560 21.97 -11.34 11.00
N GLY A 561 22.19 -12.58 10.57
CA GLY A 561 22.06 -13.03 9.18
C GLY A 561 20.69 -13.62 8.79
N PHE A 562 19.67 -13.54 9.66
CA PHE A 562 18.32 -14.06 9.40
C PHE A 562 17.25 -12.96 9.51
N LEU A 563 16.02 -13.32 9.17
CA LEU A 563 14.86 -12.44 9.24
C LEU A 563 13.77 -13.09 10.11
N LEU A 564 13.10 -12.30 10.93
CA LEU A 564 11.86 -12.66 11.60
C LEU A 564 10.70 -11.98 10.89
N SER A 565 9.63 -12.73 10.65
CA SER A 565 8.37 -12.19 10.14
C SER A 565 7.24 -12.56 11.09
N SER A 566 6.37 -11.61 11.43
CA SER A 566 5.10 -11.92 12.07
C SER A 566 4.12 -12.49 11.04
N THR A 567 3.30 -13.45 11.46
CA THR A 567 2.19 -14.01 10.68
C THR A 567 0.99 -14.26 11.60
N ASP A 568 -0.17 -14.56 11.03
CA ASP A 568 -1.37 -14.89 11.80
C ASP A 568 -1.25 -16.21 12.59
N ASP A 569 -0.25 -17.03 12.26
CA ASP A 569 0.06 -18.31 12.94
C ASP A 569 1.27 -18.19 13.87
N GLY A 570 1.82 -16.98 14.04
CA GLY A 570 2.98 -16.70 14.87
C GLY A 570 4.18 -16.19 14.09
N VAL A 571 5.26 -15.89 14.81
CA VAL A 571 6.54 -15.49 14.24
C VAL A 571 7.17 -16.66 13.52
N VAL A 572 7.75 -16.39 12.36
CA VAL A 572 8.57 -17.34 11.61
C VAL A 572 9.97 -16.76 11.41
N ARG A 573 10.97 -17.64 11.35
CA ARG A 573 12.36 -17.32 11.03
C ARG A 573 12.64 -17.73 9.59
N ILE A 574 13.17 -16.78 8.84
CA ILE A 574 13.53 -16.90 7.44
C ILE A 574 15.05 -16.77 7.32
N GLU A 575 15.65 -17.62 6.50
CA GLU A 575 17.07 -17.56 6.17
C GLU A 575 17.28 -17.54 4.66
N SER A 576 18.42 -16.98 4.26
CA SER A 576 18.88 -17.00 2.88
C SER A 576 20.03 -17.99 2.75
N ALA A 577 19.86 -19.02 1.93
CA ALA A 577 20.89 -20.02 1.65
C ALA A 577 20.84 -20.43 0.17
N ASN A 578 22.01 -20.62 -0.45
CA ASN A 578 22.15 -21.08 -1.84
C ASN A 578 21.32 -20.25 -2.86
N GLY A 579 21.27 -18.92 -2.70
CA GLY A 579 20.52 -18.03 -3.59
C GLY A 579 19.01 -17.99 -3.34
N THR A 580 18.49 -18.77 -2.37
CA THR A 580 17.05 -18.86 -2.06
C THR A 580 16.75 -18.34 -0.66
N VAL A 581 15.50 -17.95 -0.45
CA VAL A 581 14.97 -17.50 0.84
C VAL A 581 13.83 -18.43 1.27
N SER A 582 13.92 -18.99 2.48
CA SER A 582 12.92 -19.93 2.98
C SER A 582 12.69 -19.84 4.49
N VAL A 583 11.50 -20.28 4.93
CA VAL A 583 11.19 -20.43 6.35
C VAL A 583 11.94 -21.65 6.89
N VAL A 584 12.72 -21.44 7.95
CA VAL A 584 13.53 -22.50 8.59
C VAL A 584 13.04 -22.87 9.99
N LYS A 585 12.25 -22.00 10.63
CA LYS A 585 11.69 -22.26 11.96
C LYS A 585 10.41 -21.46 12.18
N GLU A 586 9.45 -22.06 12.87
CA GLU A 586 8.18 -21.43 13.25
C GLU A 586 8.05 -21.37 14.77
N PHE A 587 7.40 -20.31 15.27
CA PHE A 587 7.15 -20.10 16.70
C PHE A 587 5.64 -19.94 16.95
N PRO A 588 4.82 -20.99 16.77
CA PRO A 588 3.36 -20.88 16.80
C PRO A 588 2.79 -20.41 18.15
N ALA A 589 3.51 -20.63 19.24
CA ALA A 589 3.12 -20.13 20.56
C ALA A 589 3.10 -18.59 20.65
N THR A 590 3.72 -17.87 19.70
CA THR A 590 3.66 -16.40 19.63
C THR A 590 2.35 -15.87 19.04
N ALA A 591 1.51 -16.72 18.42
CA ALA A 591 0.36 -16.31 17.63
C ALA A 591 -0.68 -15.46 18.40
N GLU A 592 -0.68 -15.50 19.73
CA GLU A 592 -1.55 -14.67 20.58
C GLU A 592 -1.07 -13.21 20.67
N PHE A 593 0.22 -12.96 20.43
CA PHE A 593 0.87 -11.65 20.56
C PHE A 593 1.18 -10.98 19.21
N VAL A 594 1.00 -11.71 18.10
CA VAL A 594 1.33 -11.23 16.76
C VAL A 594 0.25 -11.58 15.75
N ASP A 595 0.16 -10.74 14.73
CA ASP A 595 -0.54 -10.95 13.47
C ASP A 595 0.37 -10.55 12.29
N ALA A 596 -0.08 -10.75 11.06
CA ALA A 596 0.71 -10.45 9.85
C ALA A 596 1.11 -8.97 9.66
N GLU A 597 0.58 -8.04 10.47
CA GLU A 597 0.94 -6.61 10.43
C GLU A 597 1.71 -6.13 11.66
N THR A 598 1.82 -6.96 12.70
CA THR A 598 2.50 -6.64 13.96
C THR A 598 3.97 -6.30 13.70
N LYS A 599 4.40 -5.08 14.04
CA LYS A 599 5.78 -4.69 13.86
C LYS A 599 6.68 -5.43 14.86
N LEU A 600 7.75 -6.02 14.36
CA LEU A 600 8.74 -6.70 15.18
C LEU A 600 9.99 -5.83 15.37
N LEU A 601 10.54 -5.83 16.59
CA LEU A 601 11.83 -5.21 16.91
C LEU A 601 12.65 -6.20 17.75
N LEU A 602 13.92 -6.42 17.42
CA LEU A 602 14.79 -7.32 18.18
C LEU A 602 15.65 -6.53 19.16
N GLY A 603 15.59 -6.90 20.45
CA GLY A 603 16.49 -6.40 21.48
C GLY A 603 17.24 -7.52 22.19
N ASN A 604 18.15 -7.16 23.09
CA ASN A 604 18.96 -8.11 23.85
C ASN A 604 18.10 -8.92 24.84
N ARG A 605 17.00 -8.32 25.31
CA ARG A 605 16.05 -8.94 26.26
C ARG A 605 14.96 -9.79 25.59
N GLY A 606 14.92 -9.86 24.26
CA GLY A 606 13.92 -10.63 23.50
C GLY A 606 13.37 -9.90 22.27
N LEU A 607 12.31 -10.46 21.69
CA LEU A 607 11.62 -9.93 20.53
C LEU A 607 10.42 -9.08 20.95
N TYR A 608 10.36 -7.82 20.54
CA TYR A 608 9.25 -6.93 20.83
C TYR A 608 8.23 -6.99 19.69
N ALA A 609 6.98 -7.27 20.04
CA ALA A 609 5.81 -7.21 19.18
C ALA A 609 5.06 -5.91 19.46
N VAL A 610 5.09 -4.99 18.50
CA VAL A 610 4.44 -3.69 18.57
C VAL A 610 3.11 -3.76 17.83
N GLN A 611 2.04 -3.64 18.59
CA GLN A 611 0.65 -3.60 18.11
C GLN A 611 0.12 -2.16 18.18
N ARG A 612 -1.16 -1.97 17.83
CA ARG A 612 -1.79 -0.64 17.80
C ARG A 612 -1.63 0.15 19.11
N GLY A 613 -1.86 -0.47 20.25
CA GLY A 613 -1.85 0.21 21.56
C GLY A 613 -0.95 -0.45 22.60
N ASP A 614 -0.30 -1.56 22.27
CA ASP A 614 0.50 -2.35 23.20
C ASP A 614 1.86 -2.71 22.60
N VAL A 615 2.86 -2.82 23.46
CA VAL A 615 4.16 -3.44 23.13
C VAL A 615 4.39 -4.61 24.06
N TRP A 616 4.56 -5.80 23.48
CA TRP A 616 4.89 -7.03 24.18
C TRP A 616 6.32 -7.45 23.91
N ARG A 617 7.12 -7.73 24.94
CA ARG A 617 8.41 -8.39 24.81
C ARG A 617 8.24 -9.90 24.98
N LEU A 618 8.68 -10.64 23.97
CA LEU A 618 8.60 -12.09 23.87
C LEU A 618 10.00 -12.68 24.07
N VAL A 619 10.13 -13.56 25.06
CA VAL A 619 11.31 -14.39 25.27
C VAL A 619 11.00 -15.77 24.72
N LEU A 620 11.61 -16.08 23.56
CA LEU A 620 11.51 -17.38 22.90
C LEU A 620 12.54 -18.31 23.56
N LYS A 621 12.08 -19.36 24.25
CA LYS A 621 12.95 -20.36 24.88
C LYS A 621 13.40 -21.43 23.90
#